data_AF-A0A355S8K0-F1
#
_entry.id   AF-A0A355S8K0-F1
#
_cell.length_a   1.000
_cell.length_b   1.000
_cell.length_c   1.000
_cell.angle_alpha   90.00
_cell.angle_beta   90.00
_cell.angle_gamma   90.00
#
_symmetry.space_group_name_H-M   'P 1'
#
loop_
_entity.id
_entity.type
_entity.pdbx_description
1 polymer ?
#
loop_
_entity_poly.entity_id
_entity_poly.type
_entity_poly.pdbx_seq_one_letter_code
_entity_poly.pdbx_strand_id
1 'polypeptide(L)'
;FSPVPEGESLTRLDLARWLVDGEHPLTSRVFVNRIWEQFFGTGIVKTSENLGRQSDWPSHPQLLDWIAVDFVESGWDVKELIRAIVMSRAYRQSSIIVEERLQHDPENRLLSRGPRTRLQAEMLRDQALFLSGLLVERVGGPSWWVYQPAGLWLEVEKRGTFVQDHGEKLYRRSLYSRIRRTVAPPSMLLFDMPSREMCSVKRTLTNTPLQALALLNEVTYVEAAKKFAERMMTKGGTPGERIAWGFRCATSRVAEREELEILVKGYERRVERYRRDGKAAENLLGQGESKVADYLPKPEMAALTTVANVILNLDEVINR
;
A
#
# COMPACT_ATOMS: atom_id res chain seq x y z
N PHE A 1 12.58 22.81 28.48
CA PHE A 1 12.99 23.98 27.69
C PHE A 1 14.35 24.42 28.17
N SER A 2 15.29 24.62 27.25
CA SER A 2 16.49 25.41 27.55
C SER A 2 16.04 26.78 28.08
N PRO A 3 16.77 27.39 29.02
CA PRO A 3 16.35 28.66 29.63
C PRO A 3 16.15 29.73 28.54
N VAL A 4 15.00 30.39 28.58
CA VAL A 4 14.65 31.47 27.65
C VAL A 4 15.45 32.71 28.03
N PRO A 5 16.15 33.38 27.10
CA PRO A 5 16.76 34.68 27.37
C PRO A 5 15.70 35.66 27.89
N GLU A 6 16.01 36.40 28.96
CA GLU A 6 15.08 37.38 29.53
C GLU A 6 14.66 38.44 28.49
N GLY A 7 13.36 38.68 28.36
CA GLY A 7 12.80 39.73 27.50
C GLY A 7 12.37 39.29 26.09
N GLU A 8 12.62 38.04 25.69
CA GLU A 8 12.19 37.53 24.38
C GLU A 8 10.90 36.70 24.47
N SER A 9 9.95 36.99 23.58
CA SER A 9 8.77 36.13 23.37
C SER A 9 9.12 34.97 22.46
N LEU A 10 9.05 33.74 22.98
CA LEU A 10 9.28 32.53 22.17
C LEU A 10 8.30 32.44 20.99
N THR A 11 8.84 32.15 19.82
CA THR A 11 8.05 31.87 18.62
C THR A 11 7.82 30.38 18.42
N ARG A 12 6.91 30.02 17.49
CA ARG A 12 6.73 28.62 17.06
C ARG A 12 7.99 28.02 16.43
N LEU A 13 8.84 28.87 15.83
CA LEU A 13 10.10 28.44 15.25
C LEU A 13 11.12 28.05 16.33
N ASP A 14 11.15 28.77 17.45
CA ASP A 14 12.05 28.47 18.57
C ASP A 14 11.68 27.14 19.23
N LEU A 15 10.38 26.90 19.43
CA LEU A 15 9.89 25.59 19.87
C LEU A 15 10.31 24.47 18.89
N ALA A 16 10.17 24.68 17.58
CA ALA A 16 10.54 23.69 16.59
C ALA A 16 12.05 23.39 16.61
N ARG A 17 12.89 24.43 16.72
CA ARG A 17 14.36 24.30 16.85
C ARG A 17 14.75 23.53 18.10
N TRP A 18 14.14 23.85 19.25
CA TRP A 18 14.37 23.14 20.51
C TRP A 18 13.96 21.66 20.43
N LEU A 19 12.87 21.33 19.73
CA LEU A 19 12.45 19.94 19.59
C LEU A 19 13.46 19.09 18.79
N VAL A 20 14.19 19.68 17.85
CA VAL A 20 15.12 18.97 16.94
C VAL A 20 16.59 19.33 17.17
N ASP A 21 16.90 19.94 18.32
CA ASP A 21 18.27 20.36 18.67
C ASP A 21 19.23 19.20 18.94
N GLY A 22 18.70 17.98 19.07
CA GLY A 22 19.46 16.75 19.34
C GLY A 22 19.57 16.41 20.82
N GLU A 23 19.42 17.41 21.70
CA GLU A 23 19.42 17.25 23.15
C GLU A 23 18.04 16.84 23.68
N HIS A 24 16.97 17.10 22.92
CA HIS A 24 15.63 16.68 23.30
C HIS A 24 15.49 15.14 23.34
N PRO A 25 15.19 14.54 24.51
CA PRO A 25 15.33 13.09 24.72
C PRO A 25 14.28 12.24 24.01
N LEU A 26 13.19 12.83 23.50
CA LEU A 26 12.06 12.08 22.93
C LEU A 26 11.92 12.23 21.42
N THR A 27 12.42 13.30 20.80
CA THR A 27 12.05 13.60 19.40
C THR A 27 12.59 12.54 18.45
N SER A 28 13.88 12.22 18.58
CA SER A 28 14.51 11.16 17.80
C SER A 28 13.88 9.80 18.09
N ARG A 29 13.72 9.43 19.36
CA ARG A 29 13.06 8.17 19.77
C ARG A 29 11.65 8.01 19.20
N VAL A 30 10.82 9.05 19.25
CA VAL A 30 9.47 9.04 18.67
C VAL A 30 9.53 8.86 17.16
N PHE A 31 10.40 9.61 16.48
CA PHE A 31 10.53 9.54 15.03
C PHE A 31 11.02 8.17 14.57
N VAL A 32 12.11 7.67 15.16
CA VAL A 32 12.67 6.34 14.88
C VAL A 32 11.64 5.25 15.16
N ASN A 33 10.91 5.32 16.28
CA ASN A 33 9.89 4.32 16.59
C ASN A 33 8.76 4.27 15.54
N ARG A 34 8.36 5.43 15.01
CA ARG A 34 7.35 5.52 13.95
C ARG A 34 7.86 4.98 12.61
N ILE A 35 9.09 5.30 12.23
CA ILE A 35 9.71 4.72 11.02
C ILE A 35 9.85 3.20 11.18
N TRP A 36 10.31 2.74 12.34
CA TRP A 36 10.38 1.31 12.64
C TRP A 36 9.02 0.61 12.51
N GLU A 37 7.96 1.18 13.11
CA GLU A 37 6.59 0.68 12.99
C GLU A 37 6.14 0.60 11.52
N GLN A 38 6.54 1.56 10.68
CA GLN A 38 6.24 1.50 9.25
C GLN A 38 6.92 0.35 8.53
N PHE A 39 8.00 -0.25 9.03
CA PHE A 39 8.64 -1.41 8.39
C PHE A 39 8.26 -2.73 9.05
N PHE A 40 8.09 -2.74 10.37
CA PHE A 40 7.83 -3.96 11.15
C PHE A 40 6.37 -4.14 11.56
N GLY A 41 5.50 -3.18 11.27
CA GLY A 41 4.07 -3.19 11.66
C GLY A 41 3.82 -2.78 13.10
N THR A 42 4.79 -3.02 14.00
CA THR A 42 4.76 -2.56 15.39
C THR A 42 6.07 -1.87 15.73
N GLY A 43 6.00 -0.70 16.36
CA GLY A 43 7.18 0.03 16.85
C GLY A 43 7.93 -0.76 17.94
N ILE A 44 9.19 -0.42 18.18
CA ILE A 44 9.95 -0.96 19.33
C ILE A 44 9.18 -0.68 20.63
N VAL A 45 8.59 0.51 20.75
CA VAL A 45 7.51 0.85 21.69
C VAL A 45 6.18 0.66 20.97
N LYS A 46 5.29 -0.18 21.54
CA LYS A 46 4.00 -0.55 20.92
C LYS A 46 3.02 0.63 20.87
N THR A 47 3.07 1.53 21.86
CA THR A 47 2.23 2.72 21.98
C THR A 47 2.82 3.94 21.28
N SER A 48 2.90 3.94 19.95
CA SER A 48 3.45 5.05 19.17
C SER A 48 2.72 6.40 19.33
N GLU A 49 1.51 6.38 19.87
CA GLU A 49 0.69 7.58 20.14
C GLU A 49 1.08 8.26 21.47
N ASN A 50 1.69 7.53 22.40
CA ASN A 50 2.09 8.03 23.71
C ASN A 50 3.44 7.39 24.07
N LEU A 51 4.53 8.11 23.80
CA LEU A 51 5.90 7.69 24.10
C LEU A 51 6.42 8.54 25.27
N GLY A 52 6.77 7.90 26.39
CA GLY A 52 7.14 8.60 27.62
C GLY A 52 6.90 7.74 28.86
N ARG A 53 6.70 8.36 30.02
CA ARG A 53 6.58 7.61 31.30
C ARG A 53 5.32 6.76 31.42
N GLN A 54 4.31 7.02 30.58
CA GLN A 54 3.03 6.29 30.54
C GLN A 54 2.94 5.36 29.33
N SER A 55 4.03 5.16 28.59
CA SER A 55 4.07 4.27 27.44
C SER A 55 4.38 2.84 27.85
N ASP A 56 4.12 1.90 26.96
CA ASP A 56 4.71 0.57 27.07
C ASP A 56 6.24 0.69 27.10
N TRP A 57 6.89 -0.25 27.79
CA TRP A 57 8.34 -0.35 27.75
C TRP A 57 8.82 -0.76 26.35
N PRO A 58 9.94 -0.19 25.84
CA PRO A 58 10.53 -0.63 24.59
C PRO A 58 10.87 -2.12 24.66
N SER A 59 10.56 -2.90 23.61
CA SER A 59 10.97 -4.31 23.56
C SER A 59 12.51 -4.45 23.54
N HIS A 60 13.19 -3.49 22.91
CA HIS A 60 14.64 -3.45 22.79
C HIS A 60 15.14 -2.03 23.10
N PRO A 61 15.33 -1.67 24.39
CA PRO A 61 15.65 -0.29 24.78
C PRO A 61 17.01 0.17 24.23
N GLN A 62 18.03 -0.67 24.29
CA GLN A 62 19.37 -0.36 23.78
C GLN A 62 19.36 -0.14 22.26
N LEU A 63 18.53 -0.88 21.53
CA LEU A 63 18.37 -0.70 20.09
C LEU A 63 17.69 0.64 19.77
N LEU A 64 16.61 0.98 20.48
CA LEU A 64 15.93 2.26 20.29
C LEU A 64 16.87 3.42 20.58
N ASP A 65 17.63 3.35 21.66
CA ASP A 65 18.60 4.39 22.03
C ASP A 65 19.71 4.52 20.98
N TRP A 66 20.27 3.40 20.52
CA TRP A 66 21.32 3.41 19.50
C TRP A 66 20.84 4.04 18.19
N ILE A 67 19.70 3.60 17.65
CA ILE A 67 19.17 4.16 16.38
C ILE A 67 18.76 5.64 16.56
N ALA A 68 18.24 6.01 17.73
CA ALA A 68 17.84 7.39 17.98
C ALA A 68 19.03 8.36 18.06
N VAL A 69 20.15 7.93 18.65
CA VAL A 69 21.41 8.70 18.68
C VAL A 69 22.01 8.78 17.27
N ASP A 70 22.14 7.64 16.59
CA ASP A 70 22.66 7.55 15.21
C ASP A 70 21.87 8.46 14.25
N PHE A 71 20.54 8.50 14.38
CA PHE A 71 19.70 9.38 13.59
C PHE A 71 19.98 10.87 13.83
N VAL A 72 20.25 11.29 15.07
CA VAL A 72 20.62 12.69 15.38
C VAL A 72 22.02 12.99 14.84
N GLU A 73 22.99 12.10 15.07
CA GLU A 73 24.38 12.26 14.64
C GLU A 73 24.54 12.28 13.11
N SER A 74 23.69 11.58 12.37
CA SER A 74 23.60 11.65 10.90
C SER A 74 23.08 13.00 10.37
N GLY A 75 22.67 13.92 11.26
CA GLY A 75 22.03 15.17 10.88
C GLY A 75 20.56 14.98 10.47
N TRP A 76 19.86 14.03 11.10
CA TRP A 76 18.46 13.69 10.82
C TRP A 76 18.23 13.12 9.41
N ASP A 77 19.18 12.36 8.86
CA ASP A 77 19.05 11.73 7.54
C ASP A 77 18.07 10.55 7.57
N VAL A 78 16.86 10.78 7.06
CA VAL A 78 15.80 9.78 6.99
C VAL A 78 16.16 8.61 6.05
N LYS A 79 16.92 8.85 4.97
CA LYS A 79 17.32 7.78 4.04
C LYS A 79 18.37 6.87 4.66
N GLU A 80 19.29 7.43 5.42
CA GLU A 80 20.27 6.65 6.17
C GLU A 80 19.60 5.75 7.21
N LEU A 81 18.67 6.31 8.00
CA LEU A 81 17.84 5.53 8.94
C LEU A 81 17.08 4.40 8.24
N ILE A 82 16.41 4.69 7.12
CA ILE A 82 15.70 3.67 6.34
C ILE A 82 16.66 2.60 5.84
N ARG A 83 17.84 2.98 5.32
CA ARG A 83 18.87 2.05 4.87
C ARG A 83 19.33 1.14 6.01
N ALA A 84 19.60 1.68 7.20
CA ALA A 84 20.00 0.90 8.37
C ALA A 84 18.94 -0.15 8.74
N ILE A 85 17.65 0.23 8.71
CA ILE A 85 16.53 -0.67 8.97
C ILE A 85 16.45 -1.78 7.91
N VAL A 86 16.37 -1.44 6.62
CA VAL A 86 16.12 -2.44 5.57
C VAL A 86 17.34 -3.33 5.30
N MET A 87 18.54 -2.88 5.65
CA MET A 87 19.77 -3.67 5.55
C MET A 87 20.04 -4.51 6.81
N SER A 88 19.28 -4.33 7.88
CA SER A 88 19.43 -5.10 9.12
C SER A 88 19.17 -6.60 8.88
N ARG A 89 19.77 -7.44 9.74
CA ARG A 89 19.45 -8.88 9.73
C ARG A 89 17.99 -9.13 10.11
N ALA A 90 17.43 -8.32 11.00
CA ALA A 90 16.04 -8.43 11.46
C ALA A 90 15.04 -8.22 10.32
N TYR A 91 15.24 -7.19 9.49
CA TYR A 91 14.35 -6.94 8.34
C TYR A 91 14.47 -8.01 7.25
N ARG A 92 15.69 -8.52 7.01
CA ARG A 92 15.97 -9.53 5.99
C ARG A 92 15.63 -10.97 6.42
N GLN A 93 15.03 -11.18 7.59
CA GLN A 93 14.59 -12.52 8.01
C GLN A 93 13.46 -13.04 7.11
N SER A 94 13.33 -14.38 7.05
CA SER A 94 12.17 -15.01 6.42
C SER A 94 10.90 -14.73 7.24
N SER A 95 9.80 -14.44 6.56
CA SER A 95 8.46 -14.29 7.15
C SER A 95 7.71 -15.63 7.31
N ILE A 96 8.36 -16.75 6.97
CA ILE A 96 7.79 -18.10 7.16
C ILE A 96 7.55 -18.33 8.66
N ILE A 97 6.32 -18.72 8.99
CA ILE A 97 5.90 -18.99 10.35
C ILE A 97 6.31 -20.44 10.70
N VAL A 98 7.10 -20.57 11.75
CA VAL A 98 7.45 -21.86 12.37
C VAL A 98 6.68 -21.94 13.68
N GLU A 99 5.91 -23.02 13.87
CA GLU A 99 4.98 -23.20 15.01
C GLU A 99 5.65 -22.94 16.37
N GLU A 100 6.84 -23.49 16.59
CA GLU A 100 7.62 -23.29 17.82
C GLU A 100 7.93 -21.80 18.06
N ARG A 101 8.34 -21.05 17.02
CA ARG A 101 8.60 -19.61 17.15
C ARG A 101 7.32 -18.81 17.38
N LEU A 102 6.20 -19.25 16.81
CA LEU A 102 4.91 -18.60 16.99
C LEU A 102 4.43 -18.72 18.45
N GLN A 103 4.69 -19.86 19.10
CA GLN A 103 4.37 -20.07 20.51
C GLN A 103 5.17 -19.15 21.45
N HIS A 104 6.45 -18.92 21.13
CA HIS A 104 7.31 -18.05 21.94
C HIS A 104 7.16 -16.56 21.63
N ASP A 105 6.82 -16.20 20.38
CA ASP A 105 6.73 -14.81 19.91
C ASP A 105 5.52 -14.60 18.98
N PRO A 106 4.29 -14.68 19.53
CA PRO A 106 3.06 -14.61 18.74
C PRO A 106 2.91 -13.24 18.06
N GLU A 107 3.24 -12.16 18.76
CA GLU A 107 3.13 -10.77 18.28
C GLU A 107 4.37 -10.30 17.47
N ASN A 108 5.36 -11.17 17.22
CA ASN A 108 6.64 -10.83 16.58
C ASN A 108 7.40 -9.66 17.27
N ARG A 109 7.29 -9.56 18.60
CA ARG A 109 7.92 -8.51 19.43
C ARG A 109 9.41 -8.75 19.62
N LEU A 110 9.83 -10.01 19.57
CA LEU A 110 11.24 -10.42 19.64
C LEU A 110 11.90 -10.46 18.26
N LEU A 111 11.16 -10.12 17.19
CA LEU A 111 11.63 -10.13 15.81
C LEU A 111 12.15 -11.52 15.40
N SER A 112 11.41 -12.57 15.81
CA SER A 112 11.72 -13.97 15.53
C SER A 112 11.50 -14.39 14.06
N ARG A 113 10.80 -13.53 13.31
CA ARG A 113 10.53 -13.67 11.88
C ARG A 113 10.50 -12.32 11.18
N GLY A 114 10.66 -12.34 9.86
CA GLY A 114 10.55 -11.16 9.01
C GLY A 114 9.16 -10.52 9.08
N PRO A 115 9.06 -9.19 8.91
CA PRO A 115 7.77 -8.52 8.95
C PRO A 115 6.91 -8.96 7.77
N ARG A 116 5.61 -9.17 8.03
CA ARG A 116 4.59 -9.37 7.01
C ARG A 116 3.38 -8.53 7.39
N THR A 117 3.13 -7.47 6.63
CA THR A 117 2.03 -6.53 6.92
C THR A 117 1.26 -6.15 5.68
N ARG A 118 -0.06 -6.01 5.81
CA ARG A 118 -0.91 -5.52 4.73
C ARG A 118 -0.51 -4.10 4.36
N LEU A 119 -0.40 -3.84 3.08
CA LEU A 119 -0.23 -2.51 2.54
C LEU A 119 -1.42 -1.62 2.90
N GLN A 120 -1.15 -0.35 3.19
CA GLN A 120 -2.21 0.63 3.45
C GLN A 120 -3.06 0.88 2.20
N ALA A 121 -4.27 1.41 2.38
CA ALA A 121 -5.22 1.68 1.29
C ALA A 121 -4.59 2.41 0.09
N GLU A 122 -3.83 3.47 0.36
CA GLU A 122 -3.16 4.28 -0.65
C GLU A 122 -2.05 3.49 -1.37
N MET A 123 -1.31 2.66 -0.63
CA MET A 123 -0.24 1.83 -1.18
C MET A 123 -0.78 0.71 -2.06
N LEU A 124 -1.88 0.06 -1.66
CA LEU A 124 -2.54 -0.98 -2.46
C LEU A 124 -2.98 -0.45 -3.82
N ARG A 125 -3.67 0.69 -3.81
CA ARG A 125 -4.11 1.34 -5.05
C ARG A 125 -2.94 1.77 -5.92
N ASP A 126 -1.93 2.44 -5.32
CA ASP A 126 -0.77 2.92 -6.08
C ASP A 126 0.06 1.76 -6.64
N GLN A 127 0.19 0.64 -5.92
CA GLN A 127 0.87 -0.57 -6.39
C GLN A 127 0.16 -1.19 -7.60
N ALA A 128 -1.18 -1.33 -7.56
CA ALA A 128 -1.94 -1.84 -8.70
C ALA A 128 -1.80 -0.94 -9.93
N LEU A 129 -1.84 0.38 -9.75
CA LEU A 129 -1.60 1.35 -10.83
C LEU A 129 -0.16 1.28 -11.37
N PHE A 130 0.82 1.05 -10.50
CA PHE A 130 2.23 0.93 -10.90
C PHE A 130 2.47 -0.36 -11.71
N LEU A 131 1.98 -1.51 -11.23
CA LEU A 131 2.08 -2.79 -11.91
C LEU A 131 1.36 -2.77 -13.27
N SER A 132 0.24 -2.07 -13.36
CA SER A 132 -0.48 -1.90 -14.63
C SER A 132 0.15 -0.91 -15.60
N GLY A 133 1.08 -0.07 -15.13
CA GLY A 133 1.67 1.01 -15.92
C GLY A 133 0.77 2.24 -16.08
N LEU A 134 -0.33 2.32 -15.31
CA LEU A 134 -1.24 3.46 -15.30
C LEU A 134 -0.77 4.59 -14.38
N LEU A 135 0.04 4.29 -13.35
CA LEU A 135 0.39 5.26 -12.31
C LEU A 135 1.06 6.52 -12.88
N VAL A 136 0.49 7.67 -12.53
CA VAL A 136 1.07 8.99 -12.82
C VAL A 136 1.79 9.52 -11.59
N GLU A 137 3.13 9.52 -11.63
CA GLU A 137 4.01 9.90 -10.52
C GLU A 137 4.27 11.41 -10.38
N ARG A 138 3.48 12.25 -11.08
CA ARG A 138 3.63 13.72 -11.02
C ARG A 138 3.40 14.25 -9.60
N VAL A 139 4.40 14.93 -9.05
CA VAL A 139 4.34 15.61 -7.74
C VAL A 139 3.76 17.01 -7.89
N GLY A 140 2.87 17.40 -6.96
CA GLY A 140 2.25 18.72 -6.89
C GLY A 140 0.93 18.86 -7.68
N GLY A 141 0.26 20.00 -7.55
CA GLY A 141 -1.03 20.27 -8.18
C GLY A 141 -2.25 19.88 -7.32
N PRO A 142 -3.47 20.08 -7.84
CA PRO A 142 -4.70 19.90 -7.06
C PRO A 142 -5.04 18.42 -6.87
N SER A 143 -5.94 18.15 -5.92
CA SER A 143 -6.53 16.83 -5.69
C SER A 143 -7.68 16.54 -6.66
N TRP A 144 -7.91 15.26 -6.95
CA TRP A 144 -8.86 14.81 -7.97
C TRP A 144 -9.88 13.80 -7.44
N TRP A 145 -11.04 13.76 -8.08
CA TRP A 145 -12.09 12.80 -7.82
C TRP A 145 -11.87 11.53 -8.64
N VAL A 146 -11.38 10.48 -7.98
CA VAL A 146 -11.22 9.13 -8.56
C VAL A 146 -12.56 8.40 -8.66
N TYR A 147 -12.58 7.20 -9.25
CA TYR A 147 -13.77 6.33 -9.27
C TYR A 147 -14.44 6.22 -7.89
N GLN A 148 -15.76 6.43 -7.87
CA GLN A 148 -16.61 6.21 -6.70
C GLN A 148 -17.94 5.59 -7.12
N PRO A 149 -18.57 4.77 -6.26
CA PRO A 149 -19.90 4.25 -6.50
C PRO A 149 -20.94 5.36 -6.68
N ALA A 150 -21.92 5.11 -7.55
CA ALA A 150 -23.08 5.99 -7.69
C ALA A 150 -23.88 6.05 -6.38
N GLY A 151 -24.52 7.19 -6.12
CA GLY A 151 -25.42 7.36 -4.97
C GLY A 151 -24.76 7.71 -3.63
N LEU A 152 -23.43 7.63 -3.51
CA LEU A 152 -22.69 7.97 -2.27
C LEU A 152 -22.97 9.40 -1.76
N TRP A 153 -23.27 10.31 -2.68
CA TRP A 153 -23.38 11.75 -2.40
C TRP A 153 -24.81 12.24 -2.17
N LEU A 154 -25.82 11.39 -2.37
CA LEU A 154 -27.25 11.74 -2.27
C LEU A 154 -27.62 12.28 -0.88
N GLU A 155 -27.01 11.77 0.19
CA GLU A 155 -27.31 12.20 1.56
C GLU A 155 -26.52 13.46 1.98
N VAL A 156 -25.41 13.77 1.31
CA VAL A 156 -24.49 14.89 1.64
C VAL A 156 -24.70 16.09 0.69
N GLU A 157 -25.66 15.97 -0.22
CA GLU A 157 -25.83 16.74 -1.45
C GLU A 157 -26.22 18.21 -1.27
N LYS A 158 -26.47 18.69 -0.05
CA LYS A 158 -26.81 20.11 0.23
C LYS A 158 -25.74 21.12 -0.25
N ARG A 159 -24.54 20.68 -0.65
CA ARG A 159 -23.42 21.53 -1.10
C ARG A 159 -22.69 21.04 -2.37
N GLY A 160 -23.30 20.18 -3.18
CA GLY A 160 -22.83 19.85 -4.52
C GLY A 160 -22.72 18.36 -4.84
N THR A 161 -22.91 18.04 -6.11
CA THR A 161 -22.83 16.71 -6.70
C THR A 161 -21.37 16.30 -6.95
N PHE A 162 -21.09 15.02 -6.74
CA PHE A 162 -19.81 14.44 -7.13
C PHE A 162 -19.71 14.35 -8.64
N VAL A 163 -18.61 14.85 -9.18
CA VAL A 163 -18.26 14.74 -10.60
C VAL A 163 -16.91 14.06 -10.65
N GLN A 164 -16.89 12.85 -11.21
CA GLN A 164 -15.66 12.10 -11.43
C GLN A 164 -14.72 12.88 -12.35
N ASP A 165 -13.42 12.88 -12.04
CA ASP A 165 -12.41 13.34 -12.99
C ASP A 165 -12.10 12.26 -14.04
N HIS A 166 -11.45 12.64 -15.13
CA HIS A 166 -11.17 11.74 -16.26
C HIS A 166 -9.68 11.69 -16.63
N GLY A 167 -9.28 10.67 -17.38
CA GLY A 167 -7.92 10.53 -17.92
C GLY A 167 -6.84 10.37 -16.86
N GLU A 168 -5.67 11.03 -17.03
CA GLU A 168 -4.52 10.92 -16.12
C GLU A 168 -4.85 11.15 -14.65
N LYS A 169 -5.86 11.99 -14.37
CA LYS A 169 -6.31 12.35 -13.02
C LYS A 169 -6.77 11.12 -12.23
N LEU A 170 -7.36 10.14 -12.91
CA LEU A 170 -7.81 8.88 -12.31
C LEU A 170 -6.67 7.99 -11.87
N TYR A 171 -5.46 8.19 -12.39
CA TYR A 171 -4.32 7.31 -12.16
C TYR A 171 -3.18 7.99 -11.39
N ARG A 172 -3.42 9.18 -10.84
CA ARG A 172 -2.45 9.83 -9.96
C ARG A 172 -2.31 9.05 -8.65
N ARG A 173 -1.13 9.21 -8.03
CA ARG A 173 -0.85 8.72 -6.67
C ARG A 173 -2.01 9.05 -5.73
N SER A 174 -2.37 8.09 -4.90
CA SER A 174 -3.51 8.16 -3.97
C SER A 174 -3.38 9.30 -2.96
N LEU A 175 -2.16 9.81 -2.75
CA LEU A 175 -1.88 11.06 -2.03
C LEU A 175 -2.70 12.26 -2.58
N TYR A 176 -2.98 12.28 -3.88
CA TYR A 176 -3.75 13.33 -4.56
C TYR A 176 -5.23 12.99 -4.71
N SER A 177 -5.71 11.86 -4.19
CA SER A 177 -7.13 11.56 -4.15
C SER A 177 -7.83 12.55 -3.23
N ARG A 178 -8.90 13.16 -3.72
CA ARG A 178 -9.66 14.15 -2.97
C ARG A 178 -10.46 13.45 -1.87
N ILE A 179 -10.35 13.96 -0.64
CA ILE A 179 -11.06 13.48 0.54
C ILE A 179 -11.92 14.63 1.08
N ARG A 180 -13.20 14.38 1.30
CA ARG A 180 -14.02 15.26 2.16
C ARG A 180 -14.10 14.63 3.55
N ARG A 181 -14.04 15.47 4.58
CA ARG A 181 -13.98 15.04 5.99
C ARG A 181 -15.08 14.04 6.37
N THR A 182 -16.29 14.21 5.81
CA THR A 182 -17.46 13.35 6.11
C THR A 182 -17.73 12.29 5.04
N VAL A 183 -17.00 12.30 3.92
CA VAL A 183 -17.17 11.36 2.80
C VAL A 183 -15.79 11.06 2.22
N ALA A 184 -15.10 10.13 2.86
CA ALA A 184 -13.85 9.59 2.36
C ALA A 184 -14.11 8.57 1.22
N PRO A 185 -13.15 8.35 0.30
CA PRO A 185 -13.29 7.34 -0.75
C PRO A 185 -13.65 5.96 -0.17
N PRO A 186 -14.81 5.37 -0.55
CA PRO A 186 -15.28 4.12 0.06
C PRO A 186 -14.30 2.95 -0.08
N SER A 187 -13.64 2.85 -1.23
CA SER A 187 -12.62 1.81 -1.46
C SER A 187 -11.44 1.97 -0.49
N MET A 188 -11.01 3.19 -0.18
CA MET A 188 -9.92 3.40 0.79
C MET A 188 -10.38 3.18 2.24
N LEU A 189 -11.61 3.58 2.59
CA LEU A 189 -12.20 3.28 3.90
C LEU A 189 -12.26 1.77 4.15
N LEU A 190 -12.65 0.99 3.13
CA LEU A 190 -12.68 -0.47 3.21
C LEU A 190 -11.30 -1.06 3.55
N PHE A 191 -10.21 -0.41 3.14
CA PHE A 191 -8.83 -0.79 3.47
C PHE A 191 -8.27 -0.01 4.67
N ASP A 192 -9.11 0.29 5.66
CA ASP A 192 -8.77 0.90 6.96
C ASP A 192 -8.17 2.32 6.87
N MET A 193 -8.46 3.08 5.81
CA MET A 193 -8.10 4.50 5.79
C MET A 193 -8.91 5.25 6.86
N PRO A 194 -8.29 6.07 7.72
CA PRO A 194 -9.02 6.90 8.68
C PRO A 194 -9.94 7.91 7.99
N SER A 195 -11.12 8.15 8.58
CA SER A 195 -12.15 9.06 8.06
C SER A 195 -11.75 10.53 8.00
N ARG A 196 -10.66 10.93 8.66
CA ARG A 196 -10.23 12.34 8.89
C ARG A 196 -11.17 13.15 9.79
N GLU A 197 -12.17 12.52 10.40
CA GLU A 197 -13.04 13.18 11.38
C GLU A 197 -12.33 13.39 12.72
N MET A 198 -11.50 12.41 13.09
CA MET A 198 -10.65 12.42 14.28
C MET A 198 -9.18 12.23 13.89
N CYS A 199 -8.28 12.61 14.81
CA CYS A 199 -6.86 12.30 14.66
C CYS A 199 -6.65 10.79 14.85
N SER A 200 -5.90 10.16 13.96
CA SER A 200 -5.51 8.75 14.07
C SER A 200 -4.01 8.68 13.90
N VAL A 201 -3.29 8.36 14.97
CA VAL A 201 -1.83 8.22 14.92
C VAL A 201 -1.50 6.79 14.51
N LYS A 202 -2.20 5.79 15.06
CA LYS A 202 -2.15 4.40 14.58
C LYS A 202 -3.31 4.08 13.65
N ARG A 203 -3.03 3.41 12.54
CA ARG A 203 -4.05 2.87 11.62
C ARG A 203 -4.38 1.44 12.03
N THR A 204 -5.66 1.11 12.09
CA THR A 204 -6.13 -0.27 12.24
C THR A 204 -5.76 -1.04 10.98
N LEU A 205 -5.50 -2.35 11.13
CA LEU A 205 -5.30 -3.26 10.01
C LEU A 205 -6.28 -4.42 10.18
N THR A 206 -7.22 -4.51 9.26
CA THR A 206 -8.16 -5.62 9.13
C THR A 206 -7.86 -6.41 7.87
N ASN A 207 -8.25 -7.68 7.87
CA ASN A 207 -8.24 -8.54 6.69
C ASN A 207 -9.62 -9.22 6.61
N THR A 208 -10.48 -8.74 5.71
CA THR A 208 -11.87 -9.21 5.60
C THR A 208 -12.16 -9.78 4.21
N PRO A 209 -13.09 -10.73 4.08
CA PRO A 209 -13.51 -11.24 2.77
C PRO A 209 -13.99 -10.13 1.81
N LEU A 210 -14.59 -9.06 2.35
CA LEU A 210 -15.05 -7.92 1.56
C LEU A 210 -13.89 -7.16 0.90
N GLN A 211 -12.75 -7.03 1.58
CA GLN A 211 -11.54 -6.43 1.00
C GLN A 211 -11.02 -7.26 -0.18
N ALA A 212 -10.97 -8.59 -0.06
CA ALA A 212 -10.58 -9.47 -1.15
C ALA A 212 -11.55 -9.34 -2.35
N LEU A 213 -12.86 -9.29 -2.09
CA LEU A 213 -13.85 -9.06 -3.14
C LEU A 213 -13.72 -7.68 -3.79
N ALA A 214 -13.40 -6.63 -3.04
CA ALA A 214 -13.21 -5.29 -3.61
C ALA A 214 -12.01 -5.26 -4.56
N LEU A 215 -10.89 -5.88 -4.22
CA LEU A 215 -9.74 -6.02 -5.12
C LEU A 215 -10.09 -6.76 -6.43
N LEU A 216 -11.04 -7.70 -6.39
CA LEU A 216 -11.47 -8.44 -7.60
C LEU A 216 -12.45 -7.64 -8.47
N ASN A 217 -13.27 -6.77 -7.87
CA ASN A 217 -14.47 -6.24 -8.53
C ASN A 217 -14.50 -4.72 -8.71
N GLU A 218 -13.79 -3.95 -7.89
CA GLU A 218 -13.77 -2.49 -8.01
C GLU A 218 -13.11 -2.05 -9.32
N VAL A 219 -13.69 -1.01 -9.93
CA VAL A 219 -13.31 -0.54 -11.27
C VAL A 219 -11.82 -0.26 -11.37
N THR A 220 -11.24 0.37 -10.34
CA THR A 220 -9.80 0.70 -10.31
C THR A 220 -8.91 -0.55 -10.40
N TYR A 221 -9.26 -1.64 -9.71
CA TYR A 221 -8.43 -2.85 -9.68
C TYR A 221 -8.67 -3.74 -10.88
N VAL A 222 -9.91 -3.83 -11.38
CA VAL A 222 -10.21 -4.52 -12.64
C VAL A 222 -9.52 -3.83 -13.82
N GLU A 223 -9.55 -2.50 -13.85
CA GLU A 223 -8.87 -1.70 -14.85
C GLU A 223 -7.34 -1.84 -14.78
N ALA A 224 -6.77 -1.82 -13.57
CA ALA A 224 -5.35 -2.09 -13.37
C ALA A 224 -4.99 -3.50 -13.86
N ALA A 225 -5.78 -4.53 -13.53
CA ALA A 225 -5.56 -5.88 -14.01
C ALA A 225 -5.62 -5.97 -15.55
N LYS A 226 -6.53 -5.23 -16.19
CA LYS A 226 -6.66 -5.16 -17.65
C LYS A 226 -5.40 -4.62 -18.31
N LYS A 227 -4.88 -3.49 -17.82
CA LYS A 227 -3.65 -2.89 -18.36
C LYS A 227 -2.40 -3.67 -17.98
N PHE A 228 -2.40 -4.35 -16.82
CA PHE A 228 -1.33 -5.27 -16.47
C PHE A 228 -1.29 -6.49 -17.40
N ALA A 229 -2.45 -7.06 -17.73
CA ALA A 229 -2.57 -8.13 -18.72
C ALA A 229 -2.08 -7.69 -20.11
N GLU A 230 -2.31 -6.44 -20.50
CA GLU A 230 -1.79 -5.91 -21.76
C GLU A 230 -0.26 -5.86 -21.78
N ARG A 231 0.37 -5.49 -20.66
CA ARG A 231 1.83 -5.57 -20.51
C ARG A 231 2.32 -7.02 -20.60
N MET A 232 1.64 -7.94 -19.93
CA MET A 232 1.94 -9.38 -20.00
C MET A 232 1.81 -9.90 -21.43
N MET A 233 0.79 -9.47 -22.17
CA MET A 233 0.56 -9.84 -23.56
C MET A 233 1.68 -9.31 -24.48
N THR A 234 2.06 -8.04 -24.31
CA THR A 234 3.06 -7.34 -25.12
C THR A 234 4.47 -7.89 -24.91
N LYS A 235 4.74 -8.52 -23.75
CA LYS A 235 6.03 -9.20 -23.50
C LYS A 235 6.35 -10.29 -24.53
N GLY A 236 5.33 -10.86 -25.19
CA GLY A 236 5.48 -11.93 -26.17
C GLY A 236 5.67 -13.31 -25.53
N GLY A 237 6.02 -14.31 -26.35
CA GLY A 237 6.19 -15.69 -25.90
C GLY A 237 4.88 -16.46 -25.73
N THR A 238 4.95 -17.60 -25.07
CA THR A 238 3.82 -18.49 -24.76
C THR A 238 2.97 -17.94 -23.60
N PRO A 239 1.70 -18.40 -23.44
CA PRO A 239 0.89 -18.02 -22.28
C PRO A 239 1.58 -18.26 -20.93
N GLY A 240 2.31 -19.37 -20.79
CA GLY A 240 3.08 -19.68 -19.59
C GLY A 240 4.17 -18.66 -19.30
N GLU A 241 4.94 -18.24 -20.31
CA GLU A 241 5.98 -17.22 -20.15
C GLU A 241 5.41 -15.85 -19.77
N ARG A 242 4.28 -15.46 -20.36
CA ARG A 242 3.57 -14.21 -20.04
C ARG A 242 3.06 -14.19 -18.60
N ILE A 243 2.46 -15.30 -18.17
CA ILE A 243 1.94 -15.47 -16.81
C ILE A 243 3.09 -15.50 -15.79
N ALA A 244 4.15 -16.26 -16.06
CA ALA A 244 5.33 -16.31 -15.20
C ALA A 244 6.01 -14.94 -15.05
N TRP A 245 6.08 -14.17 -16.14
CA TRP A 245 6.59 -12.79 -16.11
C TRP A 245 5.71 -11.89 -15.25
N GLY A 246 4.38 -11.91 -15.45
CA GLY A 246 3.44 -11.12 -14.66
C GLY A 246 3.47 -11.50 -13.17
N PHE A 247 3.52 -12.80 -12.85
CA PHE A 247 3.66 -13.28 -11.49
C PHE A 247 4.90 -12.70 -10.83
N ARG A 248 6.06 -12.80 -11.49
CA ARG A 248 7.33 -12.27 -10.96
C ARG A 248 7.31 -10.75 -10.80
N CYS A 249 6.66 -10.02 -11.70
CA CYS A 249 6.53 -8.57 -11.57
C CYS A 249 5.70 -8.18 -10.34
N ALA A 250 4.65 -8.92 -10.02
CA ALA A 250 3.78 -8.62 -8.89
C ALA A 250 4.33 -9.11 -7.55
N THR A 251 4.88 -10.32 -7.49
CA THR A 251 5.32 -10.97 -6.24
C THR A 251 6.81 -10.86 -5.98
N SER A 252 7.61 -10.40 -6.95
CA SER A 252 9.07 -10.44 -6.93
C SER A 252 9.69 -11.84 -6.78
N ARG A 253 8.89 -12.92 -6.93
CA ARG A 253 9.31 -14.33 -6.84
C ARG A 253 9.09 -15.06 -8.18
N VAL A 254 9.87 -16.11 -8.43
CA VAL A 254 9.59 -17.03 -9.53
C VAL A 254 8.45 -17.96 -9.12
N ALA A 255 7.38 -18.00 -9.92
CA ALA A 255 6.25 -18.90 -9.70
C ALA A 255 6.74 -20.35 -9.62
N GLU A 256 6.23 -21.10 -8.65
CA GLU A 256 6.44 -22.54 -8.59
C GLU A 256 5.69 -23.22 -9.74
N ARG A 257 6.14 -24.43 -10.08
CA ARG A 257 5.58 -25.18 -11.20
C ARG A 257 4.07 -25.39 -11.04
N GLU A 258 3.61 -25.74 -9.84
CA GLU A 258 2.20 -25.98 -9.54
C GLU A 258 1.35 -24.70 -9.67
N GLU A 259 1.85 -23.57 -9.16
CA GLU A 259 1.19 -22.27 -9.26
C GLU A 259 1.03 -21.85 -10.73
N LEU A 260 2.09 -22.00 -11.52
CA LEU A 260 2.08 -21.65 -12.93
C LEU A 260 1.11 -22.56 -13.70
N GLU A 261 1.12 -23.87 -13.44
CA GLU A 261 0.19 -24.82 -14.04
C GLU A 261 -1.28 -24.46 -13.75
N ILE A 262 -1.61 -24.05 -12.52
CA ILE A 262 -2.97 -23.62 -12.14
C ILE A 262 -3.37 -22.36 -12.90
N LEU A 263 -2.50 -21.35 -12.95
CA LEU A 263 -2.79 -20.09 -13.64
C LEU A 263 -2.94 -20.27 -15.15
N VAL A 264 -2.10 -21.10 -15.78
CA VAL A 264 -2.18 -21.43 -17.21
C VAL A 264 -3.46 -22.20 -17.53
N LYS A 265 -3.80 -23.25 -16.78
CA LYS A 265 -5.08 -23.97 -16.95
C LYS A 265 -6.27 -23.04 -16.76
N GLY A 266 -6.17 -22.13 -15.78
CA GLY A 266 -7.19 -21.10 -15.52
C GLY A 266 -7.34 -20.09 -16.66
N TYR A 267 -6.25 -19.76 -17.34
CA TYR A 267 -6.24 -18.92 -18.54
C TYR A 267 -6.91 -19.63 -19.71
N GLU A 268 -6.47 -20.84 -20.07
CA GLU A 268 -6.96 -21.60 -21.22
C GLU A 268 -8.48 -21.83 -21.15
N ARG A 269 -8.97 -22.26 -19.98
CA ARG A 269 -10.41 -22.42 -19.73
C ARG A 269 -11.21 -21.13 -19.95
N ARG A 270 -10.64 -19.97 -19.63
CA ARG A 270 -11.28 -18.66 -19.82
C ARG A 270 -11.20 -18.19 -21.26
N VAL A 271 -10.12 -18.49 -21.98
CA VAL A 271 -10.04 -18.25 -23.42
C VAL A 271 -11.18 -18.97 -24.14
N GLU A 272 -11.40 -20.25 -23.84
CA GLU A 272 -12.51 -21.01 -24.41
C GLU A 272 -13.87 -20.39 -24.10
N ARG A 273 -14.08 -19.96 -22.83
CA ARG A 273 -15.31 -19.28 -22.42
C ARG A 273 -15.55 -17.98 -23.20
N TYR A 274 -14.54 -17.12 -23.28
CA TYR A 274 -14.67 -15.81 -23.94
C TYR A 274 -14.74 -15.90 -25.47
N ARG A 275 -14.24 -16.99 -26.07
CA ARG A 275 -14.47 -17.28 -27.49
C ARG A 275 -15.94 -17.65 -27.77
N ARG A 276 -16.61 -18.30 -26.82
CA ARG A 276 -18.06 -18.63 -26.91
C ARG A 276 -18.95 -17.44 -26.55
N ASP A 277 -18.52 -16.61 -25.60
CA ASP A 277 -19.25 -15.43 -25.11
C ASP A 277 -18.39 -14.17 -25.26
N GLY A 278 -18.40 -13.60 -26.47
CA GLY A 278 -17.68 -12.36 -26.77
C GLY A 278 -18.20 -11.15 -25.99
N LYS A 279 -19.49 -11.13 -25.64
CA LYS A 279 -20.10 -10.03 -24.88
C LYS A 279 -19.53 -9.99 -23.46
N ALA A 280 -19.33 -11.13 -22.82
CA ALA A 280 -18.66 -11.19 -21.52
C ALA A 280 -17.21 -10.67 -21.57
N ALA A 281 -16.50 -10.92 -22.68
CA ALA A 281 -15.15 -10.38 -22.87
C ALA A 281 -15.18 -8.84 -22.99
N GLU A 282 -16.10 -8.31 -23.78
CA GLU A 282 -16.26 -6.86 -23.95
C GLU A 282 -16.68 -6.15 -22.67
N ASN A 283 -17.59 -6.74 -21.90
CA ASN A 283 -18.00 -6.19 -20.60
C ASN A 283 -16.83 -6.09 -19.62
N LEU A 284 -15.94 -7.09 -19.57
CA LEU A 284 -14.76 -7.07 -18.71
C LEU A 284 -13.73 -6.03 -19.20
N LEU A 285 -13.43 -6.01 -20.50
CA LEU A 285 -12.45 -5.09 -21.07
C LEU A 285 -12.95 -3.63 -21.08
N GLY A 286 -14.26 -3.43 -21.03
CA GLY A 286 -14.92 -2.12 -20.90
C GLY A 286 -14.92 -1.51 -19.50
N GLN A 287 -14.41 -2.21 -18.48
CA GLN A 287 -14.30 -1.65 -17.12
C GLN A 287 -13.23 -0.56 -17.05
N GLY A 288 -13.59 0.62 -16.53
CA GLY A 288 -12.70 1.78 -16.45
C GLY A 288 -12.60 2.59 -17.75
N GLU A 289 -11.78 3.64 -17.76
CA GLU A 289 -11.63 4.58 -18.89
C GLU A 289 -10.50 4.19 -19.86
N SER A 290 -9.51 3.46 -19.38
CA SER A 290 -8.39 3.00 -20.18
C SER A 290 -8.85 2.03 -21.26
N LYS A 291 -8.23 2.13 -22.43
CA LYS A 291 -8.49 1.24 -23.56
C LYS A 291 -7.38 0.20 -23.67
N VAL A 292 -7.76 -0.97 -24.17
CA VAL A 292 -6.83 -2.02 -24.63
C VAL A 292 -6.55 -1.77 -26.10
N ALA A 293 -5.33 -2.05 -26.55
CA ALA A 293 -4.99 -1.89 -27.96
C ALA A 293 -5.82 -2.81 -28.88
N ASP A 294 -6.36 -2.25 -29.96
CA ASP A 294 -7.31 -2.94 -30.85
C ASP A 294 -6.71 -4.13 -31.60
N TYR A 295 -5.39 -4.17 -31.77
CA TYR A 295 -4.69 -5.28 -32.43
C TYR A 295 -4.58 -6.54 -31.56
N LEU A 296 -4.90 -6.45 -30.26
CA LEU A 296 -4.81 -7.57 -29.35
C LEU A 296 -6.10 -8.41 -29.38
N PRO A 297 -5.99 -9.74 -29.39
CA PRO A 297 -7.17 -10.60 -29.48
C PRO A 297 -7.99 -10.54 -28.18
N LYS A 298 -9.24 -10.08 -28.29
CA LYS A 298 -10.12 -9.78 -27.14
C LYS A 298 -10.33 -10.97 -26.19
N PRO A 299 -10.60 -12.21 -26.64
CA PRO A 299 -10.84 -13.33 -25.72
C PRO A 299 -9.62 -13.65 -24.84
N GLU A 300 -8.43 -13.66 -25.44
CA GLU A 300 -7.16 -13.90 -24.78
C GLU A 300 -6.80 -12.75 -23.84
N MET A 301 -7.08 -11.50 -24.24
CA MET A 301 -6.94 -10.33 -23.37
C MET A 301 -7.87 -10.39 -22.15
N ALA A 302 -9.14 -10.76 -22.33
CA ALA A 302 -10.09 -10.91 -21.22
C ALA A 302 -9.70 -12.05 -20.27
N ALA A 303 -9.24 -13.18 -20.82
CA ALA A 303 -8.72 -14.29 -20.03
C ALA A 303 -7.47 -13.90 -19.22
N LEU A 304 -6.53 -13.21 -19.85
CA LEU A 304 -5.30 -12.74 -19.19
C LEU A 304 -5.59 -11.64 -18.16
N THR A 305 -6.58 -10.77 -18.41
CA THR A 305 -7.07 -9.79 -17.44
C THR A 305 -7.58 -10.48 -16.17
N THR A 306 -8.28 -11.60 -16.32
CA THR A 306 -8.75 -12.36 -15.15
C THR A 306 -7.58 -12.99 -14.38
N VAL A 307 -6.55 -13.48 -15.07
CA VAL A 307 -5.34 -14.00 -14.41
C VAL A 307 -4.58 -12.89 -13.69
N ALA A 308 -4.39 -11.75 -14.34
CA ALA A 308 -3.77 -10.57 -13.74
C ALA A 308 -4.53 -10.11 -12.50
N ASN A 309 -5.87 -10.12 -12.54
CA ASN A 309 -6.71 -9.77 -11.41
C ASN A 309 -6.54 -10.74 -10.23
N VAL A 310 -6.46 -12.05 -10.50
CA VAL A 310 -6.12 -13.06 -9.47
C VAL A 310 -4.74 -12.80 -8.88
N ILE A 311 -3.72 -12.55 -9.72
CA ILE A 311 -2.35 -12.27 -9.25
C ILE A 311 -2.33 -11.03 -8.34
N LEU A 312 -3.00 -9.94 -8.73
CA LEU A 312 -3.07 -8.72 -7.93
C LEU A 312 -3.86 -8.89 -6.63
N ASN A 313 -4.65 -9.95 -6.49
CA ASN A 313 -5.42 -10.30 -5.30
C ASN A 313 -4.66 -11.22 -4.33
N LEU A 314 -3.51 -11.76 -4.73
CA LEU A 314 -2.73 -12.68 -3.92
C LEU A 314 -2.26 -12.02 -2.61
N ASP A 315 -2.20 -12.81 -1.55
CA ASP A 315 -1.73 -12.35 -0.25
C ASP A 315 -0.28 -11.84 -0.32
N GLU A 316 0.57 -12.42 -1.18
CA GLU A 316 1.94 -11.94 -1.37
C GLU A 316 2.05 -10.59 -2.06
N VAL A 317 1.00 -10.14 -2.77
CA VAL A 317 1.01 -8.85 -3.48
C VAL A 317 0.48 -7.74 -2.57
N ILE A 318 -0.55 -8.05 -1.79
CA ILE A 318 -1.21 -7.07 -0.91
C ILE A 318 -0.48 -6.88 0.43
N ASN A 319 0.47 -7.74 0.75
CA ASN A 319 1.36 -7.62 1.91
C ASN A 319 2.79 -7.29 1.48
N ARG A 320 3.55 -6.73 2.41
CA ARG A 320 5.00 -6.48 2.32
C ARG A 320 5.74 -7.13 3.47
#